data_AF-A0A955YAF6-F1
#
_entry.id   AF-A0A955YAF6-F1
#
_cell.length_a   1.000
_cell.length_b   1.000
_cell.length_c   1.000
_cell.angle_alpha   90.00
_cell.angle_beta   90.00
_cell.angle_gamma   90.00
#
_symmetry.space_group_name_H-M   'P 1'
#
loop_
_entity.id
_entity.type
_entity.pdbx_description
1 polymer ?
#
loop_
_entity_poly.entity_id
_entity_poly.type
_entity_poly.pdbx_seq_one_letter_code
_entity_poly.pdbx_strand_id
1 'polypeptide(L)'
;AITPAGRAAFSDWLAQPHEVTPARNELLLKVFFASVAEPHALVPHLEAARRQAQERLEVLVAIREAVRVEEATDHQRRCWLLTVEYGIRMAEATIGWATDGLEPG
;
A
#
# COMPACT_ATOMS: atom_id res chain seq x y z
N ALA A 1 -7.87 -26.76 -14.55
CA ALA A 1 -6.79 -27.02 -13.57
C ALA A 1 -5.47 -26.52 -14.16
N ILE A 2 -4.55 -26.00 -13.34
CA ILE A 2 -3.23 -25.56 -13.80
C ILE A 2 -2.41 -26.77 -14.31
N THR A 3 -1.64 -26.59 -15.39
CA THR A 3 -0.79 -27.65 -15.96
C THR A 3 0.45 -27.90 -15.10
N PRO A 4 1.13 -29.05 -15.24
CA PRO A 4 2.42 -29.29 -14.60
C PRO A 4 3.45 -28.21 -14.93
N ALA A 5 3.54 -27.82 -16.21
CA ALA A 5 4.42 -26.73 -16.65
C ALA A 5 4.08 -25.39 -15.97
N GLY A 6 2.79 -25.10 -15.77
CA GLY A 6 2.37 -23.91 -15.05
C GLY A 6 2.76 -23.92 -13.56
N ARG A 7 2.70 -25.09 -12.89
CA ARG A 7 3.19 -25.23 -11.51
C ARG A 7 4.69 -25.03 -11.39
N ALA A 8 5.46 -25.59 -12.34
CA ALA A 8 6.90 -25.39 -12.39
C ALA A 8 7.24 -23.91 -12.58
N ALA A 9 6.63 -23.26 -13.58
CA ALA A 9 6.85 -21.83 -13.84
C ALA A 9 6.50 -20.94 -12.63
N PHE A 10 5.42 -21.25 -11.91
CA PHE A 10 5.06 -20.54 -10.68
C PHE A 10 6.09 -20.71 -9.55
N SER A 11 6.58 -21.94 -9.35
CA SER A 11 7.60 -22.23 -8.36
C SER A 11 8.92 -21.53 -8.68
N ASP A 12 9.32 -21.55 -9.95
CA ASP A 12 10.56 -20.90 -10.41
C ASP A 12 10.48 -19.39 -10.22
N TRP A 13 9.32 -18.78 -10.49
CA TRP A 13 9.08 -17.36 -10.24
C TRP A 13 9.15 -17.01 -8.74
N LEU A 14 8.51 -17.82 -7.88
CA LEU A 14 8.47 -17.56 -6.44
C LEU A 14 9.86 -17.66 -5.77
N ALA A 15 10.76 -18.46 -6.35
CA ALA A 15 12.13 -18.63 -5.87
C ALA A 15 13.08 -17.49 -6.30
N GLN A 16 12.67 -16.67 -7.27
CA GLN A 16 13.48 -15.53 -7.71
C GLN A 16 13.43 -14.41 -6.66
N PRO A 17 14.53 -13.65 -6.49
CA PRO A 17 14.51 -12.45 -5.65
C PRO A 17 13.46 -11.46 -6.17
N HIS A 18 12.82 -10.72 -5.26
CA HIS A 18 11.90 -9.67 -5.68
C HIS A 18 12.65 -8.59 -6.48
N GLU A 19 12.03 -8.11 -7.55
CA GLU A 19 12.58 -7.01 -8.34
C GLU A 19 12.43 -5.70 -7.56
N VAL A 20 13.55 -4.99 -7.35
CA VAL A 20 13.55 -3.65 -6.76
C VAL A 20 13.44 -2.64 -7.90
N THR A 21 12.24 -2.15 -8.15
CA THR A 21 12.03 -1.05 -9.10
C THR A 21 11.84 0.26 -8.33
N PRO A 22 12.52 1.37 -8.70
CA PRO A 22 12.28 2.67 -8.10
C PRO A 22 10.79 3.04 -8.21
N ALA A 23 10.15 3.29 -7.07
CA ALA A 23 8.75 3.69 -7.06
C ALA A 23 8.61 5.07 -7.72
N ARG A 24 7.92 5.13 -8.86
CA ARG A 24 7.51 6.40 -9.46
C ARG A 24 6.32 6.95 -8.68
N ASN A 25 6.57 7.91 -7.80
CA ASN A 25 5.54 8.54 -6.97
C ASN A 25 5.33 10.01 -7.39
N GLU A 26 4.31 10.25 -8.22
CA GLU A 26 3.97 11.59 -8.71
C GLU A 26 3.56 12.55 -7.58
N LEU A 27 2.91 12.06 -6.54
CA LEU A 27 2.54 12.88 -5.38
C LEU A 27 3.78 13.47 -4.70
N LEU A 28 4.81 12.64 -4.46
CA LEU A 28 6.06 13.12 -3.87
C LEU A 28 6.81 14.08 -4.81
N LEU A 29 6.69 13.88 -6.12
CA LEU A 29 7.23 14.84 -7.10
C LEU A 29 6.54 16.20 -6.99
N LYS A 30 5.21 16.23 -6.83
CA LYS A 30 4.45 17.46 -6.62
C LYS A 30 4.80 18.14 -5.30
N VAL A 31 4.98 17.37 -4.22
CA VAL A 31 5.46 17.88 -2.93
C VAL A 31 6.82 18.54 -3.08
N PHE A 32 7.76 17.87 -3.76
CA PHE A 32 9.11 18.39 -3.97
C PHE A 32 9.13 19.74 -4.72
N PHE A 33 8.24 19.92 -5.70
CA PHE A 33 8.15 21.16 -6.47
C PHE A 33 7.15 22.19 -5.91
N ALA A 34 6.45 21.88 -4.81
CA ALA A 34 5.45 22.77 -4.25
C ALA A 34 6.02 24.13 -3.83
N SER A 35 7.29 24.19 -3.40
CA SER A 35 7.98 25.44 -3.05
C SER A 35 8.38 26.29 -4.26
N VAL A 36 8.43 25.70 -5.45
CA VAL A 36 8.67 26.42 -6.72
C VAL A 36 7.36 26.98 -7.27
N ALA A 37 6.23 26.41 -6.87
CA ALA A 37 4.88 26.87 -7.18
C ALA A 37 4.31 27.71 -6.02
N GLU A 38 2.98 27.98 -6.04
CA GLU A 38 2.31 28.61 -4.91
C GLU A 38 2.11 27.62 -3.74
N PRO A 39 2.39 28.02 -2.48
CA PRO A 39 2.28 27.15 -1.31
C PRO A 39 0.91 26.47 -1.13
N HIS A 40 -0.16 27.14 -1.56
CA HIS A 40 -1.53 26.63 -1.47
C HIS A 40 -1.83 25.49 -2.46
N ALA A 41 -1.01 25.29 -3.49
CA ALA A 41 -1.21 24.23 -4.47
C ALA A 41 -0.99 22.82 -3.88
N LEU A 42 -0.29 22.71 -2.74
CA LEU A 42 0.01 21.42 -2.11
C LEU A 42 -1.16 20.87 -1.28
N VAL A 43 -1.95 21.74 -0.65
CA VAL A 43 -3.02 21.35 0.29
C VAL A 43 -4.00 20.35 -0.34
N PRO A 44 -4.56 20.59 -1.55
CA PRO A 44 -5.50 19.65 -2.16
C PRO A 44 -4.88 18.27 -2.43
N HIS A 45 -3.58 18.20 -2.70
CA HIS A 45 -2.87 16.94 -2.93
C HIS A 45 -2.73 16.13 -1.64
N LEU A 46 -2.39 16.78 -0.52
CA LEU A 46 -2.28 16.11 0.77
C LEU A 46 -3.64 15.68 1.31
N GLU A 47 -4.68 16.50 1.16
CA GLU A 47 -6.05 16.13 1.53
C GLU A 47 -6.55 14.91 0.73
N ALA A 48 -6.29 14.90 -0.59
CA ALA A 48 -6.65 13.76 -1.44
C ALA A 48 -5.87 12.50 -1.04
N ALA A 49 -4.57 12.61 -0.77
CA ALA A 49 -3.74 11.49 -0.34
C ALA A 49 -4.22 10.92 1.01
N ARG A 50 -4.52 11.78 1.98
CA ARG A 50 -5.05 11.39 3.29
C ARG A 50 -6.39 10.66 3.14
N ARG A 51 -7.33 11.23 2.38
CA ARG A 51 -8.65 10.63 2.15
C ARG A 51 -8.55 9.26 1.49
N GLN A 52 -7.77 9.15 0.41
CA GLN A 52 -7.59 7.88 -0.30
C GLN A 52 -6.92 6.82 0.59
N ALA A 53 -5.97 7.22 1.43
CA ALA A 53 -5.34 6.31 2.38
C ALA A 53 -6.31 5.86 3.49
N GLN A 54 -7.20 6.72 3.97
CA GLN A 54 -8.26 6.37 4.92
C GLN A 54 -9.25 5.35 4.31
N GLU A 55 -9.75 5.61 3.10
CA GLU A 55 -10.62 4.69 2.37
C GLU A 55 -9.94 3.32 2.17
N ARG A 56 -8.65 3.32 1.82
CA ARG A 56 -7.87 2.09 1.65
C ARG A 56 -7.64 1.35 2.97
N LEU A 57 -7.41 2.08 4.06
CA LEU A 57 -7.25 1.51 5.40
C LEU A 57 -8.52 0.77 5.83
N GLU A 58 -9.70 1.39 5.65
CA GLU A 58 -10.99 0.77 5.97
C GLU A 58 -11.19 -0.55 5.22
N VAL A 59 -10.94 -0.56 3.92
CA VAL A 59 -11.03 -1.78 3.09
C VAL A 59 -10.05 -2.85 3.57
N LEU A 60 -8.80 -2.49 3.85
CA LEU A 60 -7.78 -3.45 4.28
C LEU A 60 -8.06 -4.02 5.67
N VAL A 61 -8.61 -3.22 6.59
CA VAL A 61 -9.05 -3.70 7.90
C VAL A 61 -10.20 -4.71 7.73
N ALA A 62 -11.17 -4.43 6.86
CA ALA A 62 -12.25 -5.38 6.57
C ALA A 62 -11.70 -6.70 5.98
N ILE A 63 -10.74 -6.63 5.05
CA ILE A 63 -10.07 -7.81 4.49
C ILE A 63 -9.32 -8.59 5.59
N ARG A 64 -8.63 -7.90 6.51
CA ARG A 64 -7.92 -8.54 7.62
C ARG A 64 -8.86 -9.36 8.49
N GLU A 65 -10.03 -8.81 8.82
CA GLU A 65 -11.03 -9.54 9.61
C GLU A 65 -11.63 -10.73 8.84
N ALA A 66 -11.88 -10.58 7.53
CA ALA A 66 -12.30 -11.70 6.68
C ALA A 66 -11.25 -12.82 6.65
N VAL A 67 -9.97 -12.48 6.47
CA VAL A 67 -8.86 -13.44 6.47
C VAL A 67 -8.73 -14.18 7.81
N ARG A 68 -9.11 -13.58 8.93
CA ARG A 68 -9.05 -14.24 10.25
C ARG A 68 -10.05 -15.38 10.39
N VAL A 69 -11.19 -15.32 9.70
CA VAL A 69 -12.27 -16.30 9.80
C VAL A 69 -12.37 -17.23 8.58
N GLU A 70 -11.59 -16.97 7.53
CA GLU A 70 -11.56 -17.79 6.31
C GLU A 70 -11.08 -19.23 6.59
N GLU A 71 -11.61 -20.22 5.88
CA GLU A 71 -11.13 -21.60 5.93
C GLU A 71 -9.76 -21.71 5.25
N ALA A 72 -8.69 -21.84 6.03
CA ALA A 72 -7.32 -21.86 5.53
C ALA A 72 -6.38 -22.57 6.51
N THR A 73 -5.30 -23.14 5.99
CA THR A 73 -4.20 -23.60 6.85
C THR A 73 -3.55 -22.41 7.57
N ASP A 74 -2.94 -22.65 8.73
CA ASP A 74 -2.24 -21.61 9.50
C ASP A 74 -1.18 -20.89 8.67
N HIS A 75 -0.47 -21.64 7.81
CA HIS A 75 0.55 -21.07 6.93
C HIS A 75 -0.06 -20.12 5.89
N GLN A 76 -1.13 -20.55 5.20
CA GLN A 76 -1.83 -19.70 4.22
C GLN A 76 -2.35 -18.43 4.88
N ARG A 77 -3.05 -18.57 6.02
CA ARG A 77 -3.59 -17.43 6.77
C ARG A 77 -2.49 -16.45 7.16
N ARG A 78 -1.36 -16.95 7.66
CA ARG A 78 -0.20 -16.11 8.01
C ARG A 78 0.32 -15.33 6.80
N CYS A 79 0.48 -15.98 5.65
CA CYS A 79 0.91 -15.31 4.41
C CYS A 79 -0.09 -14.22 3.99
N TRP A 80 -1.39 -14.50 4.02
CA TRP A 80 -2.41 -13.51 3.67
C TRP A 80 -2.45 -12.33 4.63
N LEU A 81 -2.36 -12.58 5.94
CA LEU A 81 -2.30 -11.53 6.95
C LEU A 81 -1.05 -10.66 6.79
N LEU A 82 0.11 -11.24 6.49
CA LEU A 82 1.34 -10.47 6.23
C LEU A 82 1.15 -9.50 5.05
N THR A 83 0.49 -9.95 3.98
CA THR A 83 0.20 -9.10 2.81
C THR A 83 -0.74 -7.94 3.16
N VAL A 84 -1.84 -8.22 3.87
CA VAL A 84 -2.83 -7.19 4.21
C VAL A 84 -2.25 -6.20 5.21
N GLU A 85 -1.51 -6.68 6.20
CA GLU A 85 -0.91 -5.85 7.25
C GLU A 85 0.16 -4.90 6.69
N TYR A 86 0.91 -5.31 5.66
CA TYR A 86 1.78 -4.38 4.92
C TYR A 86 0.98 -3.20 4.35
N GLY A 87 -0.15 -3.49 3.69
CA GLY A 87 -1.02 -2.46 3.13
C GLY A 87 -1.57 -1.51 4.20
N ILE A 88 -1.96 -2.04 5.35
CA ILE A 88 -2.47 -1.25 6.49
C ILE A 88 -1.41 -0.26 6.96
N ARG A 89 -0.19 -0.75 7.23
CA ARG A 89 0.91 0.11 7.68
C ARG A 89 1.28 1.19 6.67
N MET A 90 1.23 0.87 5.37
CA MET A 90 1.47 1.86 4.32
C MET A 90 0.37 2.94 4.28
N ALA A 91 -0.89 2.56 4.48
CA ALA A 91 -1.99 3.50 4.54
C ALA A 91 -1.88 4.41 5.79
N GLU A 92 -1.63 3.84 6.96
CA GLU A 92 -1.42 4.58 8.21
C GLU A 92 -0.25 5.58 8.08
N ALA A 93 0.88 5.15 7.53
CA ALA A 93 2.02 6.01 7.29
C ALA A 93 1.68 7.17 6.34
N THR A 94 0.87 6.92 5.30
CA THR A 94 0.43 7.96 4.35
C THR A 94 -0.51 8.96 5.03
N ILE A 95 -1.42 8.49 5.90
CA ILE A 95 -2.33 9.34 6.67
C ILE A 95 -1.54 10.26 7.60
N GLY A 96 -0.59 9.69 8.36
CA GLY A 96 0.27 10.45 9.27
C GLY A 96 1.05 11.53 8.50
N TRP A 97 1.80 11.11 7.48
CA TRP A 97 2.59 12.02 6.64
C TRP A 97 1.76 13.15 6.02
N ALA A 98 0.58 12.85 5.47
CA ALA A 98 -0.28 13.87 4.86
C ALA A 98 -0.92 14.79 5.91
N THR A 99 -1.18 14.29 7.13
CA THR A 99 -1.70 15.10 8.23
C THR A 99 -0.64 16.07 8.74
N ASP A 100 0.59 15.60 8.96
CA ASP A 100 1.71 16.45 9.37
C ASP A 100 1.96 17.57 8.35
N GLY A 101 1.90 17.26 7.05
CA GLY A 101 2.06 18.25 5.97
C GLY A 101 0.92 19.26 5.84
N LEU A 102 -0.23 19.04 6.50
CA LEU A 102 -1.37 19.96 6.54
C LEU A 102 -1.38 20.83 7.80
N GLU A 103 -0.51 20.57 8.78
CA GLU A 103 -0.41 21.41 9.97
C GLU A 103 0.18 22.79 9.62
N PRO A 104 -0.31 23.89 10.23
CA PRO A 104 0.32 25.19 10.07
C PRO A 104 1.74 25.16 10.65
N GLY A 105 2.74 25.47 9.82
CA GLY A 105 4.13 25.63 10.24
C GLY A 105 4.41 26.93 10.99
#